data_AF-A0A356T6J1-F1
#
_entry.id   AF-A0A356T6J1-F1
#
_cell.length_a   1.000
_cell.length_b   1.000
_cell.length_c   1.000
_cell.angle_alpha   90.00
_cell.angle_beta   90.00
_cell.angle_gamma   90.00
#
_symmetry.space_group_name_H-M   'P 1'
#
loop_
_entity.id
_entity.type
_entity.pdbx_description
1 polymer ?
#
loop_
_entity_poly.entity_id
_entity_poly.type
_entity_poly.pdbx_seq_one_letter_code
_entity_poly.pdbx_strand_id
1 'polypeptide(L)'
;SALEGCDGPALPPGETHYRFDTDAFVATGQSMGGMYTNMIGAVEPRFQALVPTGAGGFWSFFILETTLIEAAREGVGALLRTSGDNLSHLHPAMHLLEIAWEAAEPMVYMPRLSRRPLPGLPTRPVYEPVGQGDSFFPIQLYDAIVVAYGHPQAGDVVWSSMQDALSVVGLDGVIDYPVANNLEAEDGTPYTGVVVQSAGDGFSDPHSIYVQVPEIRHQWTCFLATAVQTGTAVVPPPAAEGTPCALP
;
A
#
# COMPACT_ATOMS: atom_id res chain seq x y z
N SER A 1 30.06 -21.78 -0.91
CA SER A 1 29.27 -20.58 -1.31
C SER A 1 28.03 -20.50 -0.41
N ALA A 2 27.29 -19.39 -0.36
CA ALA A 2 26.06 -19.28 0.44
C ALA A 2 24.92 -20.25 0.02
N LEU A 3 25.13 -21.04 -1.04
CA LEU A 3 24.18 -22.02 -1.58
C LEU A 3 24.72 -23.46 -1.54
N GLU A 4 25.89 -23.67 -0.94
CA GLU A 4 26.53 -24.99 -0.87
C GLU A 4 25.82 -25.83 0.19
N GLY A 5 25.02 -26.81 -0.25
CA GLY A 5 24.19 -27.67 0.62
C GLY A 5 22.68 -27.45 0.53
N CYS A 6 22.19 -26.54 -0.33
CA CYS A 6 20.77 -26.45 -0.64
C CYS A 6 20.43 -27.41 -1.79
N ASP A 7 19.69 -28.49 -1.50
CA ASP A 7 19.21 -29.46 -2.50
C ASP A 7 18.15 -28.88 -3.47
N GLY A 8 17.83 -27.59 -3.31
CA GLY A 8 16.75 -26.91 -4.03
C GLY A 8 15.37 -27.25 -3.46
N PRO A 9 14.30 -26.63 -3.99
CA PRO A 9 12.93 -27.03 -3.66
C PRO A 9 12.72 -28.49 -4.06
N ALA A 10 12.01 -29.28 -3.25
CA ALA A 10 11.61 -30.63 -3.65
C ALA A 10 10.26 -30.56 -4.38
N LEU A 11 10.13 -31.30 -5.48
CA LEU A 11 8.84 -31.49 -6.12
C LEU A 11 7.94 -32.37 -5.24
N PRO A 12 6.63 -32.08 -5.15
CA PRO A 12 5.68 -32.99 -4.53
C PRO A 12 5.74 -34.38 -5.17
N PRO A 13 5.38 -35.45 -4.43
CA PRO A 13 5.35 -36.80 -4.99
C PRO A 13 4.51 -36.88 -6.28
N GLY A 14 5.11 -37.36 -7.36
CA GLY A 14 4.46 -37.51 -8.67
C GLY A 14 4.63 -36.33 -9.62
N GLU A 15 5.14 -35.19 -9.14
CA GLU A 15 5.48 -34.06 -10.00
C GLU A 15 6.86 -34.23 -10.63
N THR A 16 7.00 -33.82 -11.89
CA THR A 16 8.26 -33.94 -12.66
C THR A 16 8.84 -32.58 -13.06
N HIS A 17 8.09 -31.49 -12.86
CA HIS A 17 8.47 -30.14 -13.27
C HIS A 17 7.92 -29.12 -12.27
N TYR A 18 8.61 -27.98 -12.13
CA TYR A 18 8.07 -26.83 -11.40
C TYR A 18 7.07 -26.07 -12.28
N ARG A 19 5.95 -25.63 -11.71
CA ARG A 19 4.97 -24.76 -12.36
C ARG A 19 4.70 -23.53 -11.51
N PHE A 20 4.36 -22.44 -12.19
CA PHE A 20 3.77 -21.30 -11.52
C PHE A 20 2.33 -21.62 -11.16
N ASP A 21 1.96 -21.46 -9.90
CA ASP A 21 0.59 -21.67 -9.46
C ASP A 21 -0.23 -20.39 -9.68
N THR A 22 -1.03 -20.39 -10.73
CA THR A 22 -1.90 -19.25 -11.04
C THR A 22 -3.06 -19.11 -10.08
N ASP A 23 -3.36 -20.14 -9.29
CA ASP A 23 -4.41 -20.10 -8.27
C ASP A 23 -3.89 -19.47 -6.97
N ALA A 24 -2.58 -19.39 -6.77
CA ALA A 24 -1.93 -18.73 -5.63
C ALA A 24 -1.34 -17.36 -6.01
N PHE A 25 -2.10 -16.56 -6.78
CA PHE A 25 -1.57 -15.34 -7.37
C PHE A 25 -1.84 -14.10 -6.50
N VAL A 26 -0.76 -13.46 -6.01
CA VAL A 26 -0.79 -12.26 -5.18
C VAL A 26 0.16 -11.20 -5.73
N ALA A 27 -0.03 -9.93 -5.34
CA ALA A 27 0.86 -8.85 -5.75
C ALA A 27 1.41 -8.06 -4.58
N THR A 28 2.68 -7.70 -4.70
CA THR A 28 3.38 -6.76 -3.84
C THR A 28 4.18 -5.81 -4.72
N GLY A 29 4.38 -4.58 -4.25
CA GLY A 29 5.14 -3.58 -4.99
C GLY A 29 5.72 -2.54 -4.05
N GLN A 30 6.89 -2.03 -4.39
CA GLN A 30 7.59 -0.98 -3.65
C GLN A 30 7.74 0.26 -4.53
N SER A 31 7.55 1.45 -3.96
CA SER A 31 7.67 2.72 -4.68
C SER A 31 6.69 2.78 -5.87
N MET A 32 7.21 3.10 -7.06
CA MET A 32 6.48 2.99 -8.33
C MET A 32 5.89 1.58 -8.56
N GLY A 33 6.53 0.52 -8.05
CA GLY A 33 5.95 -0.82 -8.06
C GLY A 33 4.66 -0.91 -7.24
N GLY A 34 4.58 -0.23 -6.08
CA GLY A 34 3.37 -0.15 -5.26
C GLY A 34 2.26 0.66 -5.94
N MET A 35 2.61 1.71 -6.68
CA MET A 35 1.67 2.43 -7.55
C MET A 35 1.06 1.50 -8.60
N TYR A 36 1.90 0.68 -9.26
CA TYR A 36 1.41 -0.31 -10.22
C TYR A 36 0.60 -1.42 -9.55
N THR A 37 0.91 -1.83 -8.32
CA THR A 37 0.08 -2.75 -7.54
C THR A 37 -1.34 -2.21 -7.37
N ASN A 38 -1.51 -0.91 -7.11
CA ASN A 38 -2.82 -0.27 -7.04
C ASN A 38 -3.54 -0.26 -8.41
N MET A 39 -2.84 0.16 -9.46
CA MET A 39 -3.46 0.31 -10.78
C MET A 39 -3.82 -1.03 -11.41
N ILE A 40 -2.88 -1.98 -11.42
CA ILE A 40 -3.08 -3.31 -12.00
C ILE A 40 -4.02 -4.13 -11.10
N GLY A 41 -3.89 -4.02 -9.77
CA GLY A 41 -4.78 -4.66 -8.81
C GLY A 41 -6.25 -4.30 -9.05
N ALA A 42 -6.53 -3.07 -9.50
CA ALA A 42 -7.88 -2.63 -9.80
C ALA A 42 -8.48 -3.20 -11.09
N VAL A 43 -7.69 -3.84 -11.97
CA VAL A 43 -8.15 -4.33 -13.29
C VAL A 43 -7.85 -5.80 -13.56
N GLU A 44 -6.90 -6.41 -12.85
CA GLU A 44 -6.51 -7.81 -13.01
C GLU A 44 -7.29 -8.72 -12.04
N PRO A 45 -8.23 -9.56 -12.51
CA PRO A 45 -9.10 -10.35 -11.64
C PRO A 45 -8.40 -11.44 -10.84
N ARG A 46 -7.19 -11.88 -11.23
CA ARG A 46 -6.55 -13.06 -10.64
C ARG A 46 -5.86 -12.81 -9.30
N PHE A 47 -5.57 -11.56 -8.92
CA PHE A 47 -4.90 -11.29 -7.65
C PHE A 47 -5.81 -11.54 -6.45
N GLN A 48 -5.37 -12.40 -5.53
CA GLN A 48 -6.09 -12.74 -4.30
C GLN A 48 -5.86 -11.74 -3.17
N ALA A 49 -4.71 -11.07 -3.13
CA ALA A 49 -4.34 -10.11 -2.10
C ALA A 49 -3.25 -9.17 -2.61
N LEU A 50 -3.21 -7.95 -2.05
CA LEU A 50 -2.34 -6.87 -2.50
C LEU A 50 -1.57 -6.23 -1.35
N VAL A 51 -0.28 -5.97 -1.57
CA VAL A 51 0.60 -5.25 -0.64
C VAL A 51 1.30 -4.10 -1.38
N PRO A 52 0.63 -2.96 -1.59
CA PRO A 52 1.27 -1.75 -2.12
C PRO A 52 2.08 -1.07 -1.01
N THR A 53 3.39 -0.93 -1.21
CA THR A 53 4.31 -0.36 -0.20
C THR A 53 5.01 0.87 -0.73
N GLY A 54 5.15 1.89 0.13
CA GLY A 54 5.73 3.17 -0.27
C GLY A 54 5.09 3.73 -1.55
N ALA A 55 3.77 3.55 -1.71
CA ALA A 55 3.05 3.89 -2.93
C ALA A 55 2.49 5.31 -2.83
N GLY A 56 2.82 6.16 -3.80
CA GLY A 56 2.31 7.52 -3.89
C GLY A 56 1.19 7.69 -4.93
N GLY A 57 1.04 8.94 -5.36
CA GLY A 57 -0.01 9.43 -6.24
C GLY A 57 -0.23 10.91 -5.94
N PHE A 58 -1.46 11.37 -6.10
CA PHE A 58 -1.87 12.76 -5.94
C PHE A 58 -0.95 13.73 -6.72
N TRP A 59 -0.84 13.56 -8.04
CA TRP A 59 0.21 14.24 -8.82
C TRP A 59 0.25 15.76 -8.65
N SER A 60 -0.91 16.39 -8.57
CA SER A 60 -1.05 17.83 -8.31
C SER A 60 -0.47 18.29 -6.97
N PHE A 61 -0.44 17.42 -5.96
CA PHE A 61 0.20 17.65 -4.66
C PHE A 61 1.66 17.22 -4.67
N PHE A 62 1.93 15.97 -5.05
CA PHE A 62 3.24 15.35 -4.98
C PHE A 62 4.34 16.18 -5.67
N ILE A 63 4.06 16.70 -6.88
CA ILE A 63 5.04 17.50 -7.64
C ILE A 63 5.48 18.77 -6.91
N LEU A 64 4.62 19.33 -6.06
CA LEU A 64 4.90 20.56 -5.31
C LEU A 64 5.61 20.32 -3.98
N GLU A 65 5.53 19.09 -3.45
CA GLU A 65 6.09 18.73 -2.14
C GLU A 65 7.33 17.83 -2.25
N THR A 66 7.55 17.19 -3.40
CA THR A 66 8.65 16.25 -3.58
C THR A 66 10.01 16.92 -3.39
N THR A 67 10.88 16.27 -2.62
CA THR A 67 12.29 16.67 -2.46
C THR A 67 13.21 16.03 -3.49
N LEU A 68 12.67 15.21 -4.40
CA LEU A 68 13.44 14.53 -5.45
C LEU A 68 13.94 15.48 -6.53
N ILE A 69 13.22 16.60 -6.73
CA ILE A 69 13.56 17.63 -7.70
C ILE A 69 13.75 18.93 -6.92
N GLU A 70 14.98 19.42 -6.89
CA GLU A 70 15.29 20.70 -6.26
C GLU A 70 14.48 21.83 -6.89
N ALA A 71 13.85 22.65 -6.04
CA ALA A 71 13.04 23.80 -6.44
C ALA A 71 11.87 23.48 -7.41
N ALA A 72 11.27 22.29 -7.30
CA ALA A 72 10.16 21.88 -8.16
C ALA A 72 8.98 22.86 -8.09
N ARG A 73 8.58 23.27 -6.89
CA ARG A 73 7.47 24.20 -6.67
C ARG A 73 7.74 25.56 -7.30
N GLU A 74 8.94 26.11 -7.11
CA GLU A 74 9.34 27.40 -7.66
C GLU A 74 9.41 27.35 -9.17
N GLY A 75 9.90 26.25 -9.74
CA GLY A 75 9.93 26.02 -11.18
C GLY A 75 8.53 26.00 -11.80
N VAL A 76 7.60 25.25 -11.21
CA VAL A 76 6.19 25.23 -11.64
C VAL A 76 5.54 26.60 -11.44
N GLY A 77 5.82 27.28 -10.31
CA GLY A 77 5.34 28.62 -10.03
C GLY A 77 5.75 29.62 -11.11
N ALA A 78 7.04 29.62 -11.49
CA ALA A 78 7.58 30.47 -12.53
C ALA A 78 6.90 30.22 -13.90
N LEU A 79 6.68 28.95 -14.27
CA LEU A 79 5.98 28.58 -15.50
C LEU A 79 4.53 29.11 -15.51
N LEU A 80 3.84 28.99 -14.37
CA LEU A 80 2.46 29.44 -14.20
C LEU A 80 2.34 30.95 -13.90
N ARG A 81 3.47 31.67 -13.83
CA ARG A 81 3.55 33.09 -13.45
C ARG A 81 2.87 33.39 -12.11
N THR A 82 3.02 32.46 -11.17
CA THR A 82 2.61 32.62 -9.77
C THR A 82 3.83 32.47 -8.87
N SER A 83 3.83 33.09 -7.69
CA SER A 83 4.89 32.83 -6.72
C SER A 83 4.76 31.41 -6.18
N GLY A 84 5.88 30.70 -6.00
CA GLY A 84 5.90 29.34 -5.43
C GLY A 84 5.14 29.25 -4.11
N ASP A 85 5.31 30.25 -3.24
CA ASP A 85 4.60 30.36 -1.95
C ASP A 85 3.07 30.40 -2.06
N ASN A 86 2.54 30.86 -3.20
CA ASN A 86 1.10 30.92 -3.46
C ASN A 86 0.63 29.76 -4.36
N LEU A 87 1.54 28.93 -4.88
CA LEU A 87 1.21 27.78 -5.69
C LEU A 87 0.82 26.62 -4.77
N SER A 88 -0.43 26.22 -4.84
CA SER A 88 -0.99 25.05 -4.16
C SER A 88 -1.47 24.02 -5.18
N HIS A 89 -1.63 22.77 -4.75
CA HIS A 89 -2.26 21.70 -5.52
C HIS A 89 -3.71 22.06 -5.96
N LEU A 90 -4.35 23.01 -5.25
CA LEU A 90 -5.65 23.57 -5.59
C LEU A 90 -5.64 24.59 -6.73
N HIS A 91 -4.48 24.95 -7.27
CA HIS A 91 -4.39 25.87 -8.39
C HIS A 91 -5.03 25.26 -9.66
N PRO A 92 -5.84 26.00 -10.44
CA PRO A 92 -6.56 25.43 -11.59
C PRO A 92 -5.67 24.72 -12.61
N ALA A 93 -4.44 25.22 -12.85
CA ALA A 93 -3.50 24.56 -13.74
C ALA A 93 -3.00 23.20 -13.20
N MET A 94 -2.88 23.05 -11.88
CA MET A 94 -2.53 21.77 -11.24
C MET A 94 -3.69 20.78 -11.35
N HIS A 95 -4.94 21.26 -11.30
CA HIS A 95 -6.11 20.42 -11.57
C HIS A 95 -6.16 19.93 -13.02
N LEU A 96 -5.77 20.77 -13.99
CA LEU A 96 -5.66 20.33 -15.39
C LEU A 96 -4.58 19.26 -15.56
N LEU A 97 -3.47 19.36 -14.82
CA LEU A 97 -2.44 18.33 -14.78
C LEU A 97 -2.99 17.01 -14.22
N GLU A 98 -3.69 17.08 -13.08
CA GLU A 98 -4.33 15.93 -12.44
C GLU A 98 -5.28 15.22 -13.41
N ILE A 99 -6.17 15.97 -14.06
CA ILE A 99 -7.10 15.42 -15.06
C ILE A 99 -6.34 14.80 -16.23
N ALA A 100 -5.29 15.45 -16.73
CA ALA A 100 -4.51 14.94 -17.85
C ALA A 100 -3.77 13.64 -17.50
N TRP A 101 -3.42 13.45 -16.23
CA TRP A 101 -2.66 12.29 -15.73
C TRP A 101 -3.50 11.29 -14.95
N GLU A 102 -4.83 11.44 -14.91
CA GLU A 102 -5.74 10.60 -14.12
C GLU A 102 -5.59 9.10 -14.43
N ALA A 103 -5.38 8.74 -15.71
CA ALA A 103 -5.15 7.35 -16.10
C ALA A 103 -3.86 6.74 -15.53
N ALA A 104 -2.95 7.57 -15.02
CA ALA A 104 -1.71 7.20 -14.34
C ALA A 104 -1.74 7.57 -12.85
N GLU A 105 -2.87 8.01 -12.28
CA GLU A 105 -3.01 8.39 -10.87
C GLU A 105 -3.40 7.18 -10.01
N PRO A 106 -2.50 6.64 -9.15
CA PRO A 106 -2.81 5.46 -8.36
C PRO A 106 -3.98 5.65 -7.39
N MET A 107 -4.19 6.86 -6.86
CA MET A 107 -5.24 7.13 -5.89
C MET A 107 -6.66 6.89 -6.42
N VAL A 108 -6.92 7.11 -7.72
CA VAL A 108 -8.25 6.84 -8.28
C VAL A 108 -8.56 5.33 -8.39
N TYR A 109 -7.52 4.49 -8.33
CA TYR A 109 -7.64 3.03 -8.34
C TYR A 109 -7.79 2.42 -6.95
N MET A 110 -7.30 3.08 -5.89
CA MET A 110 -7.33 2.55 -4.52
C MET A 110 -8.74 2.13 -4.05
N PRO A 111 -9.82 2.93 -4.25
CA PRO A 111 -11.17 2.48 -3.92
C PRO A 111 -11.62 1.24 -4.71
N ARG A 112 -11.05 1.00 -5.90
CA ARG A 112 -11.43 -0.08 -6.82
C ARG A 112 -10.79 -1.42 -6.47
N LEU A 113 -9.87 -1.44 -5.51
CA LEU A 113 -9.27 -2.67 -5.03
C LEU A 113 -10.25 -3.47 -4.18
N SER A 114 -10.96 -2.78 -3.28
CA SER A 114 -11.74 -3.42 -2.21
C SER A 114 -13.11 -2.77 -2.01
N ARG A 115 -13.17 -1.48 -1.66
CA ARG A 115 -14.42 -0.83 -1.26
C ARG A 115 -15.48 -0.80 -2.36
N ARG A 116 -15.07 -0.53 -3.61
CA ARG A 116 -15.98 -0.32 -4.77
C ARG A 116 -15.35 -0.84 -6.07
N PRO A 117 -15.13 -2.16 -6.19
CA PRO A 117 -14.48 -2.76 -7.36
C PRO A 117 -15.22 -2.43 -8.66
N LEU A 118 -14.51 -2.53 -9.78
CA LEU A 118 -15.16 -2.42 -11.09
C LEU A 118 -16.09 -3.62 -11.32
N PRO A 119 -17.15 -3.48 -12.13
CA PRO A 119 -18.07 -4.58 -12.43
C PRO A 119 -17.34 -5.84 -12.91
N GLY A 120 -17.61 -6.98 -12.26
CA GLY A 120 -17.00 -8.26 -12.60
C GLY A 120 -15.59 -8.50 -12.04
N LEU A 121 -15.04 -7.56 -11.27
CA LEU A 121 -13.78 -7.75 -10.55
C LEU A 121 -14.00 -8.05 -9.07
N PRO A 122 -13.13 -8.86 -8.44
CA PRO A 122 -13.28 -9.22 -7.04
C PRO A 122 -12.93 -8.07 -6.10
N THR A 123 -13.57 -8.08 -4.92
CA THR A 123 -13.09 -7.37 -3.73
C THR A 123 -11.82 -8.03 -3.24
N ARG A 124 -10.73 -7.26 -3.09
CA ARG A 124 -9.43 -7.77 -2.67
C ARG A 124 -9.07 -7.28 -1.28
N PRO A 125 -8.48 -8.10 -0.42
CA PRO A 125 -7.83 -7.61 0.79
C PRO A 125 -6.57 -6.81 0.43
N VAL A 126 -6.27 -5.78 1.22
CA VAL A 126 -5.10 -4.91 1.05
C VAL A 126 -4.40 -4.64 2.39
N TYR A 127 -3.07 -4.71 2.39
CA TYR A 127 -2.21 -4.33 3.51
C TYR A 127 -1.24 -3.23 3.08
N GLU A 128 -1.29 -2.08 3.76
CA GLU A 128 -0.50 -0.89 3.45
C GLU A 128 0.51 -0.56 4.55
N PRO A 129 1.78 -0.99 4.43
CA PRO A 129 2.83 -0.51 5.31
C PRO A 129 3.33 0.87 4.83
N VAL A 130 3.39 1.83 5.74
CA VAL A 130 3.84 3.21 5.48
C VAL A 130 4.92 3.66 6.48
N GLY A 131 5.97 4.32 5.98
CA GLY A 131 7.14 4.70 6.76
C GLY A 131 7.17 6.18 7.12
N GLN A 132 7.34 6.49 8.42
CA GLN A 132 7.57 7.86 8.87
C GLN A 132 8.93 8.34 8.35
N GLY A 133 8.95 9.48 7.67
CA GLY A 133 10.19 10.07 7.16
C GLY A 133 10.68 9.46 5.84
N ASP A 134 9.82 8.76 5.11
CA ASP A 134 10.04 8.39 3.72
C ASP A 134 10.44 9.63 2.89
N SER A 135 11.60 9.59 2.25
CA SER A 135 12.12 10.74 1.48
C SER A 135 11.50 10.89 0.09
N PHE A 136 10.79 9.87 -0.39
CA PHE A 136 10.10 9.89 -1.68
C PHE A 136 8.68 10.40 -1.51
N PHE A 137 7.94 9.91 -0.52
CA PHE A 137 6.53 10.25 -0.32
C PHE A 137 6.29 10.93 1.04
N PRO A 138 5.79 12.17 1.06
CA PRO A 138 5.57 12.90 2.29
C PRO A 138 4.42 12.31 3.11
N ILE A 139 4.46 12.48 4.44
CA ILE A 139 3.45 11.98 5.39
C ILE A 139 2.03 12.43 4.99
N GLN A 140 1.87 13.67 4.54
CA GLN A 140 0.59 14.22 4.12
C GLN A 140 -0.01 13.45 2.93
N LEU A 141 0.82 12.88 2.07
CA LEU A 141 0.36 11.99 1.01
C LEU A 141 -0.14 10.67 1.61
N TYR A 142 0.58 10.08 2.56
CA TYR A 142 0.11 8.89 3.27
C TYR A 142 -1.24 9.10 3.99
N ASP A 143 -1.41 10.26 4.59
CA ASP A 143 -2.67 10.66 5.24
C ASP A 143 -3.82 10.80 4.22
N ALA A 144 -3.53 11.26 3.00
CA ALA A 144 -4.53 11.37 1.94
C ALA A 144 -4.88 10.00 1.31
N ILE A 145 -3.89 9.14 1.06
CA ILE A 145 -4.14 7.85 0.41
C ILE A 145 -4.91 6.89 1.32
N VAL A 146 -4.68 6.90 2.64
CA VAL A 146 -5.43 6.01 3.55
C VAL A 146 -6.94 6.32 3.52
N VAL A 147 -7.30 7.59 3.34
CA VAL A 147 -8.68 8.03 3.13
C VAL A 147 -9.23 7.53 1.78
N ALA A 148 -8.40 7.53 0.74
CA ALA A 148 -8.77 7.00 -0.57
C ALA A 148 -9.05 5.49 -0.53
N TYR A 149 -8.18 4.72 0.13
CA TYR A 149 -8.43 3.30 0.41
C TYR A 149 -9.68 3.09 1.26
N GLY A 150 -9.86 3.93 2.28
CA GLY A 150 -10.90 3.75 3.31
C GLY A 150 -10.52 2.64 4.28
N HIS A 151 -9.25 2.55 4.67
CA HIS A 151 -8.76 1.54 5.62
C HIS A 151 -8.49 2.15 7.00
N PRO A 152 -8.88 1.48 8.10
CA PRO A 152 -8.47 1.87 9.43
C PRO A 152 -6.99 1.57 9.67
N GLN A 153 -6.43 2.19 10.70
CA GLN A 153 -5.08 1.91 11.17
C GLN A 153 -5.07 0.79 12.20
N ALA A 154 -4.08 -0.09 12.14
CA ALA A 154 -3.73 -1.02 13.22
C ALA A 154 -2.32 -0.74 13.76
N GLY A 155 -2.06 -1.19 14.99
CA GLY A 155 -0.77 -1.03 15.65
C GLY A 155 -0.51 0.38 16.16
N ASP A 156 0.77 0.70 16.38
CA ASP A 156 1.15 1.96 17.02
C ASP A 156 0.86 3.20 16.14
N VAL A 157 0.49 4.30 16.80
CA VAL A 157 0.45 5.63 16.17
C VAL A 157 1.85 6.24 16.20
N VAL A 158 2.56 6.12 15.08
CA VAL A 158 3.91 6.66 14.87
C VAL A 158 3.86 8.15 14.54
N TRP A 159 2.85 8.59 13.78
CA TRP A 159 2.51 10.01 13.60
C TRP A 159 1.00 10.23 13.67
N SER A 160 0.60 11.38 14.22
CA SER A 160 -0.80 11.64 14.58
C SER A 160 -1.69 12.10 13.43
N SER A 161 -1.14 12.77 12.40
CA SER A 161 -1.95 13.39 11.34
C SER A 161 -2.76 12.40 10.50
N MET A 162 -2.34 11.13 10.46
CA MET A 162 -3.14 10.06 9.85
C MET A 162 -4.48 9.85 10.55
N GLN A 163 -4.50 9.92 11.89
CA GLN A 163 -5.74 9.80 12.65
C GLN A 163 -6.66 11.00 12.42
N ASP A 164 -6.07 12.21 12.27
CA ASP A 164 -6.84 13.38 11.87
C ASP A 164 -7.48 13.18 10.48
N ALA A 165 -6.75 12.64 9.50
CA ALA A 165 -7.27 12.35 8.18
C ALA A 165 -8.37 11.26 8.19
N LEU A 166 -8.15 10.17 8.94
CA LEU A 166 -9.14 9.10 9.12
C LEU A 166 -10.43 9.58 9.80
N SER A 167 -10.34 10.57 10.70
CA SER A 167 -11.52 11.15 11.36
C SER A 167 -12.49 11.81 10.38
N VAL A 168 -11.99 12.34 9.25
CA VAL A 168 -12.81 12.95 8.19
C VAL A 168 -13.77 11.93 7.56
N VAL A 169 -13.41 10.65 7.58
CA VAL A 169 -14.23 9.55 7.06
C VAL A 169 -14.76 8.61 8.14
N GLY A 170 -14.62 9.00 9.43
CA GLY A 170 -15.10 8.22 10.57
C GLY A 170 -14.40 6.87 10.75
N LEU A 171 -13.13 6.80 10.35
CA LEU A 171 -12.26 5.62 10.52
C LEU A 171 -11.12 5.87 11.51
N ASP A 172 -11.18 6.96 12.28
CA ASP A 172 -10.26 7.20 13.38
C ASP A 172 -10.43 6.17 14.50
N GLY A 173 -9.36 6.00 15.27
CA GLY A 173 -9.19 4.88 16.19
C GLY A 173 -8.26 3.82 15.60
N VAL A 174 -7.57 3.13 16.50
CA VAL A 174 -6.69 2.02 16.17
C VAL A 174 -7.45 0.72 16.40
N ILE A 175 -7.43 -0.17 15.41
CA ILE A 175 -8.01 -1.51 15.55
C ILE A 175 -6.99 -2.53 16.07
N ASP A 176 -7.49 -3.53 16.79
CA ASP A 176 -6.66 -4.58 17.38
C ASP A 176 -6.26 -5.66 16.34
N TYR A 177 -5.10 -6.27 16.56
CA TYR A 177 -4.67 -7.48 15.85
C TYR A 177 -5.28 -8.75 16.47
N PRO A 178 -5.42 -9.85 15.71
CA PRO A 178 -5.22 -9.94 14.26
C PRO A 178 -6.36 -9.27 13.49
N VAL A 179 -6.04 -8.65 12.34
CA VAL A 179 -7.02 -8.01 11.47
C VAL A 179 -7.42 -8.96 10.35
N ALA A 180 -8.71 -9.26 10.24
CA ALA A 180 -9.28 -10.08 9.17
C ALA A 180 -10.75 -9.70 8.93
N ASN A 181 -11.17 -9.57 7.66
CA ASN A 181 -12.56 -9.27 7.27
C ASN A 181 -13.19 -8.12 8.07
N ASN A 182 -12.40 -7.09 8.36
CA ASN A 182 -12.77 -5.98 9.22
C ASN A 182 -13.64 -4.92 8.51
N LEU A 183 -13.72 -4.97 7.19
CA LEU A 183 -14.47 -4.04 6.37
C LEU A 183 -15.42 -4.78 5.43
N GLU A 184 -16.39 -4.05 4.92
CA GLU A 184 -17.37 -4.51 3.95
C GLU A 184 -17.34 -3.59 2.72
N ALA A 185 -17.30 -4.18 1.52
CA ALA A 185 -17.40 -3.44 0.27
C ALA A 185 -18.84 -2.90 0.07
N GLU A 186 -19.03 -1.97 -0.86
CA GLU A 186 -20.35 -1.39 -1.18
C GLU A 186 -21.38 -2.45 -1.64
N ASP A 187 -20.93 -3.63 -2.08
CA ASP A 187 -21.78 -4.77 -2.47
C ASP A 187 -22.04 -5.78 -1.35
N GLY A 188 -21.54 -5.53 -0.13
CA GLY A 188 -21.68 -6.41 1.03
C GLY A 188 -20.57 -7.45 1.19
N THR A 189 -19.57 -7.49 0.30
CA THR A 189 -18.48 -8.48 0.39
C THR A 189 -17.50 -8.10 1.50
N PRO A 190 -17.25 -8.97 2.50
CA PRO A 190 -16.27 -8.69 3.54
C PRO A 190 -14.84 -8.75 2.98
N TYR A 191 -13.95 -7.91 3.53
CA TYR A 191 -12.54 -7.91 3.18
C TYR A 191 -11.63 -7.40 4.30
N THR A 192 -10.36 -7.76 4.23
CA THR A 192 -9.31 -7.25 5.12
C THR A 192 -8.66 -6.02 4.51
N GLY A 193 -8.75 -4.87 5.17
CA GLY A 193 -8.11 -3.64 4.74
C GLY A 193 -7.51 -2.91 5.94
N VAL A 194 -6.21 -2.61 5.89
CA VAL A 194 -5.52 -1.97 7.01
C VAL A 194 -4.25 -1.23 6.56
N VAL A 195 -4.02 -0.07 7.18
CA VAL A 195 -2.73 0.63 7.14
C VAL A 195 -1.95 0.37 8.44
N VAL A 196 -0.64 0.17 8.32
CA VAL A 196 0.27 0.05 9.47
C VAL A 196 1.41 1.03 9.31
N GLN A 197 1.61 1.86 10.34
CA GLN A 197 2.71 2.82 10.39
C GLN A 197 3.98 2.17 10.93
N SER A 198 5.13 2.62 10.42
CA SER A 198 6.44 2.25 10.94
C SER A 198 7.31 3.48 11.13
N ALA A 199 8.03 3.54 12.25
CA ALA A 199 9.07 4.55 12.49
C ALA A 199 10.36 4.29 11.68
N GLY A 200 10.44 3.17 10.94
CA GLY A 200 11.68 2.65 10.40
C GLY A 200 12.57 2.02 11.46
N ASP A 201 13.74 1.54 11.05
CA ASP A 201 14.75 0.92 11.92
C ASP A 201 16.00 1.82 12.12
N GLY A 202 16.00 3.00 11.51
CA GLY A 202 17.12 3.95 11.51
C GLY A 202 18.33 3.50 10.70
N PHE A 203 18.28 2.37 9.99
CA PHE A 203 19.38 1.85 9.19
C PHE A 203 19.43 2.51 7.81
N SER A 204 18.28 2.66 7.16
CA SER A 204 18.16 3.22 5.82
C SER A 204 16.83 3.96 5.68
N ASP A 205 16.57 4.48 4.48
CA ASP A 205 15.39 5.28 4.20
C ASP A 205 14.10 4.49 4.51
N PRO A 206 13.17 5.04 5.33
CA PRO A 206 11.88 4.43 5.64
C PRO A 206 11.03 4.09 4.40
N HIS A 207 11.36 4.63 3.22
CA HIS A 207 10.80 4.19 1.94
C HIS A 207 10.95 2.69 1.65
N SER A 208 11.85 2.02 2.37
CA SER A 208 12.16 0.60 2.22
C SER A 208 11.81 -0.24 3.45
N ILE A 209 10.95 0.26 4.36
CA ILE A 209 10.52 -0.49 5.56
C ILE A 209 10.01 -1.90 5.25
N TYR A 210 9.43 -2.11 4.07
CA TYR A 210 8.89 -3.39 3.61
C TYR A 210 9.94 -4.50 3.54
N VAL A 211 11.20 -4.18 3.26
CA VAL A 211 12.31 -5.16 3.25
C VAL A 211 13.19 -5.07 4.50
N GLN A 212 13.18 -3.93 5.19
CA GLN A 212 14.10 -3.64 6.30
C GLN A 212 13.54 -4.10 7.64
N VAL A 213 12.30 -3.72 7.95
CA VAL A 213 11.70 -3.90 9.27
C VAL A 213 11.19 -5.33 9.40
N PRO A 214 11.77 -6.18 10.29
CA PRO A 214 11.39 -7.59 10.41
C PRO A 214 9.91 -7.80 10.72
N GLU A 215 9.32 -6.94 11.53
CA GLU A 215 7.92 -7.00 11.94
C GLU A 215 6.98 -6.73 10.76
N ILE A 216 7.30 -5.73 9.93
CA ILE A 216 6.55 -5.45 8.70
C ILE A 216 6.67 -6.63 7.74
N ARG A 217 7.86 -7.24 7.63
CA ARG A 217 8.07 -8.46 6.83
C ARG A 217 7.22 -9.62 7.31
N HIS A 218 7.15 -9.86 8.60
CA HIS A 218 6.28 -10.88 9.18
C HIS A 218 4.81 -10.62 8.82
N GLN A 219 4.34 -9.38 8.98
CA GLN A 219 2.94 -9.04 8.72
C GLN A 219 2.52 -9.24 7.27
N TRP A 220 3.26 -8.68 6.29
CA TRP A 220 2.85 -8.82 4.89
C TRP A 220 3.01 -10.24 4.37
N THR A 221 4.01 -10.99 4.84
CA THR A 221 4.17 -12.39 4.44
C THR A 221 3.02 -13.24 4.96
N CYS A 222 2.59 -13.03 6.20
CA CYS A 222 1.43 -13.73 6.75
C CYS A 222 0.11 -13.32 6.13
N PHE A 223 -0.07 -12.04 5.82
CA PHE A 223 -1.23 -11.53 5.11
C PHE A 223 -1.40 -12.21 3.74
N LEU A 224 -0.33 -12.28 2.95
CA LEU A 224 -0.36 -12.96 1.65
C LEU A 224 -0.51 -14.49 1.79
N ALA A 225 0.19 -15.10 2.74
CA ALA A 225 0.15 -16.55 2.94
C ALA A 225 -1.24 -17.02 3.38
N THR A 226 -1.89 -16.31 4.31
CA THR A 226 -3.24 -16.62 4.78
C THR A 226 -4.28 -16.42 3.67
N ALA A 227 -4.16 -15.36 2.86
CA ALA A 227 -5.04 -15.16 1.70
C ALA A 227 -5.04 -16.39 0.77
N VAL A 228 -3.85 -16.90 0.46
CA VAL A 228 -3.69 -18.07 -0.43
C VAL A 228 -4.11 -19.38 0.23
N GLN A 229 -3.74 -19.60 1.49
CA GLN A 229 -3.91 -20.90 2.15
C GLN A 229 -5.32 -21.11 2.71
N THR A 230 -5.98 -20.04 3.17
CA THR A 230 -7.28 -20.14 3.85
C THR A 230 -8.40 -19.39 3.11
N GLY A 231 -8.06 -18.57 2.11
CA GLY A 231 -9.01 -17.68 1.45
C GLY A 231 -9.36 -16.43 2.26
N THR A 232 -8.78 -16.24 3.44
CA THR A 232 -8.96 -15.04 4.27
C THR A 232 -7.59 -14.46 4.62
N ALA A 233 -7.33 -13.24 4.14
CA ALA A 233 -6.09 -12.54 4.46
C ALA A 233 -6.12 -12.03 5.91
N VAL A 234 -5.08 -12.33 6.68
CA VAL A 234 -4.97 -11.99 8.10
C VAL A 234 -3.68 -11.21 8.34
N VAL A 235 -3.80 -10.03 8.93
CA VAL A 235 -2.64 -9.27 9.41
C VAL A 235 -2.40 -9.61 10.88
N PRO A 236 -1.32 -10.33 11.23
CA PRO A 236 -1.02 -10.69 12.60
C PRO A 236 -0.46 -9.50 13.40
N PRO A 237 -0.36 -9.61 14.74
CA PRO A 237 0.45 -8.67 15.51
C PRO A 237 1.92 -8.68 15.05
N PRO A 238 2.67 -7.59 15.27
CA PRO A 238 4.11 -7.52 15.00
C PRO A 238 4.86 -8.68 15.70
N ALA A 239 5.73 -9.37 14.95
CA ALA A 239 6.59 -10.40 15.50
C ALA A 239 7.86 -10.57 14.66
N ALA A 240 8.84 -11.30 15.19
CA ALA A 240 10.10 -11.57 14.49
C ALA A 240 9.88 -12.38 13.21
N GLU A 241 10.76 -12.19 12.23
CA GLU A 241 10.78 -12.96 11.00
C GLU A 241 10.86 -14.48 11.29
N GLY A 242 10.07 -15.28 10.56
CA GLY A 242 9.97 -16.73 10.77
C GLY A 242 8.99 -17.17 11.86
N THR A 243 8.40 -16.23 12.63
CA THR A 243 7.26 -16.54 13.49
C THR A 243 6.11 -17.11 12.63
N PRO A 244 5.50 -18.25 13.01
CA PRO A 244 4.38 -18.80 12.25
C PRO A 244 3.22 -17.82 12.16
N CYS A 245 2.58 -17.78 10.99
CA CYS A 245 1.36 -17.02 10.81
C CYS A 245 0.24 -17.63 11.66
N ALA A 246 -0.51 -16.79 12.36
CA ALA A 246 -1.74 -17.21 13.02
C ALA A 246 -2.76 -17.58 11.93
N LEU A 247 -2.83 -18.87 11.59
CA LEU A 247 -3.86 -19.41 10.71
C LEU A 247 -5.15 -19.55 11.56
N PRO A 248 -6.29 -19.01 11.11
CA PRO A 248 -7.57 -19.23 11.77
C PRO A 248 -8.01 -20.70 11.73
#